data_AF-A0A7W0NLX3-F1
#
_entry.id   AF-A0A7W0NLX3-F1
#
_cell.length_a   1.000
_cell.length_b   1.000
_cell.length_c   1.000
_cell.angle_alpha   90.00
_cell.angle_beta   90.00
_cell.angle_gamma   90.00
#
_symmetry.space_group_name_H-M   'P 1'
#
loop_
_entity.id
_entity.type
_entity.pdbx_description
1 polymer ?
#
loop_
_entity_poly.entity_id
_entity_poly.type
_entity_poly.pdbx_seq_one_letter_code
_entity_poly.pdbx_strand_id
1 'polypeptide(L)'
;MTPGEDISASIPSVPQPLEGLVSLATNLRWSWNRRTADLFRELDAGAWARAGHDPMTTLHNVERQRLVELARNQAFVAAVNGASEDLVAYLSGGYPYSPQTGPTVSVAYFSPEFGVT
;
A
#
# COMPACT_ATOMS: atom_id res chain seq x y z
N MET A 1 7.65 6.06 34.28
CA MET A 1 6.49 6.60 33.54
C MET A 1 7.03 7.53 32.48
N THR A 2 7.55 6.97 31.37
CA THR A 2 7.95 7.76 30.21
C THR A 2 6.68 8.17 29.47
N PRO A 3 6.44 9.47 29.24
CA PRO A 3 5.27 9.92 28.51
C PRO A 3 5.42 9.55 27.04
N GLY A 4 4.35 8.99 26.47
CA GLY A 4 4.03 8.91 25.05
C GLY A 4 5.22 8.84 24.09
N GLU A 5 5.70 7.63 23.82
CA GLU A 5 6.43 7.37 22.58
C GLU A 5 5.48 7.71 21.43
N ASP A 6 5.77 8.81 20.76
CA ASP A 6 5.04 9.34 19.63
C ASP A 6 5.11 8.29 18.50
N ILE A 7 4.12 7.41 18.42
CA ILE A 7 3.96 6.43 17.32
C ILE A 7 3.59 7.10 15.99
N SER A 8 3.97 8.37 15.81
CA SER A 8 4.02 9.02 14.51
C SER A 8 5.00 8.24 13.64
N ALA A 9 4.49 7.15 13.04
CA ALA A 9 5.16 6.41 11.99
C ALA A 9 5.55 7.44 10.93
N SER A 10 6.83 7.82 10.94
CA SER A 10 7.33 8.85 10.05
C SER A 10 7.06 8.35 8.63
N ILE A 11 6.21 9.09 7.91
CA ILE A 11 5.92 8.78 6.51
C ILE A 11 7.26 8.87 5.77
N PRO A 12 7.70 7.80 5.08
CA PRO A 12 8.97 7.81 4.39
C PRO A 12 8.98 8.97 3.39
N SER A 13 10.06 9.76 3.42
CA SER A 13 10.23 10.87 2.48
C SER A 13 10.56 10.32 1.10
N VAL A 14 9.53 10.21 0.26
CA VAL A 14 9.61 9.73 -1.13
C VAL A 14 9.65 10.94 -2.09
N PRO A 15 10.46 10.92 -3.16
CA PRO A 15 10.46 11.99 -4.17
C PRO A 15 9.09 12.18 -4.82
N GLN A 16 8.74 13.42 -5.17
CA GLN A 16 7.43 13.77 -5.74
C GLN A 16 6.95 12.86 -6.89
N PRO A 17 7.79 12.48 -7.88
CA PRO A 17 7.36 11.59 -8.97
C PRO A 17 6.93 10.19 -8.52
N LEU A 18 7.27 9.79 -7.30
CA LEU A 18 6.99 8.47 -6.73
C LEU A 18 6.05 8.53 -5.51
N GLU A 19 5.42 9.67 -5.23
CA GLU A 19 4.51 9.84 -4.07
C GLU A 19 3.38 8.80 -4.04
N GLY A 20 2.95 8.31 -5.22
CA GLY A 20 1.95 7.24 -5.33
C GLY A 20 2.33 5.95 -4.59
N LEU A 21 3.62 5.68 -4.37
CA LEU A 21 4.08 4.53 -3.59
C LEU A 21 3.56 4.56 -2.14
N VAL A 22 3.40 5.75 -1.53
CA VAL A 22 2.86 5.87 -0.16
C VAL A 22 1.39 5.46 -0.14
N SER A 23 0.59 5.93 -1.11
CA SER A 23 -0.82 5.56 -1.25
C SER A 23 -1.01 4.05 -1.51
N LEU A 24 -0.14 3.48 -2.34
CA LEU A 24 -0.14 2.04 -2.63
C LEU A 24 0.27 1.20 -1.42
N ALA A 25 1.26 1.64 -0.64
CA ALA A 25 1.75 0.92 0.53
C ALA A 25 0.75 0.95 1.70
N THR A 26 0.01 2.05 1.85
CA THR A 26 -0.96 2.24 2.95
C THR A 26 -2.32 1.58 2.69
N ASN A 27 -2.58 1.07 1.48
CA ASN A 27 -3.83 0.40 1.15
C ASN A 27 -3.68 -1.12 1.07
N LEU A 28 -4.41 -1.87 1.90
CA LEU A 28 -4.30 -3.33 2.01
C LEU A 28 -4.48 -4.11 0.69
N ARG A 29 -5.07 -3.48 -0.35
CA ARG A 29 -5.20 -4.07 -1.70
C ARG A 29 -3.88 -4.59 -2.26
N TRP A 30 -2.73 -4.05 -1.86
CA TRP A 30 -1.41 -4.56 -2.27
C TRP A 30 -1.24 -6.06 -1.98
N SER A 31 -1.86 -6.59 -0.92
CA SER A 31 -1.70 -7.99 -0.49
C SER A 31 -2.32 -9.00 -1.46
N TRP A 32 -3.29 -8.57 -2.28
CA TRP A 32 -3.88 -9.38 -3.35
C TRP A 32 -3.71 -8.77 -4.75
N ASN A 33 -3.06 -7.61 -4.88
CA ASN A 33 -2.72 -7.00 -6.16
C ASN A 33 -1.24 -7.25 -6.51
N ARG A 34 -1.02 -8.22 -7.40
CA ARG A 34 0.33 -8.58 -7.86
C ARG A 34 1.09 -7.43 -8.50
N ARG A 35 0.43 -6.55 -9.25
CA ARG A 35 1.10 -5.41 -9.91
C ARG A 35 1.68 -4.45 -8.87
N THR A 36 0.92 -4.15 -7.81
CA THR A 36 1.40 -3.34 -6.70
C THR A 36 2.57 -3.99 -5.98
N ALA A 37 2.48 -5.29 -5.66
CA ALA A 37 3.58 -6.02 -5.03
C ALA A 37 4.86 -6.04 -5.91
N ASP A 38 4.70 -6.21 -7.22
CA ASP A 38 5.82 -6.21 -8.17
C ASP A 38 6.54 -4.85 -8.22
N LEU A 39 5.82 -3.72 -8.04
CA LEU A 39 6.45 -2.39 -7.95
C LEU A 39 7.40 -2.28 -6.75
N PHE A 40 7.00 -2.79 -5.58
CA PHE A 40 7.87 -2.76 -4.38
C PHE A 40 9.05 -3.72 -4.49
N ARG A 41 8.88 -4.84 -5.21
CA ARG A 41 9.99 -5.74 -5.55
C ARG A 41 10.97 -5.11 -6.55
N GLU A 42 10.48 -4.36 -7.54
CA GLU A 42 11.32 -3.64 -8.52
C GLU A 42 12.03 -2.42 -7.90
N LEU A 43 11.38 -1.78 -6.93
CA LEU A 43 11.93 -0.68 -6.14
C LEU A 43 13.27 -1.10 -5.51
N ASP A 44 13.25 -2.19 -4.74
CA ASP A 44 14.43 -2.85 -4.18
C ASP A 44 14.07 -4.27 -3.75
N ALA A 45 14.50 -5.28 -4.52
CA ALA A 45 14.20 -6.68 -4.24
C ALA A 45 14.80 -7.17 -2.91
N GLY A 46 15.92 -6.60 -2.49
CA GLY A 46 16.58 -6.95 -1.23
C GLY A 46 15.82 -6.39 -0.03
N ALA A 47 15.44 -5.10 -0.09
CA ALA A 47 14.61 -4.47 0.94
C ALA A 47 13.24 -5.15 1.02
N TRP A 48 12.62 -5.48 -0.12
CA TRP A 48 11.36 -6.21 -0.20
C TRP A 48 11.41 -7.58 0.49
N ALA A 49 12.46 -8.37 0.23
CA ALA A 49 12.63 -9.66 0.88
C ALA A 49 12.89 -9.53 2.40
N ARG A 50 13.75 -8.59 2.82
CA ARG A 50 14.03 -8.34 4.25
C ARG A 50 12.82 -7.82 5.01
N ALA A 51 11.94 -7.07 4.33
CA ALA A 51 10.69 -6.56 4.87
C ALA A 51 9.59 -7.63 4.99
N GLY A 52 9.85 -8.89 4.58
CA GLY A 52 8.83 -9.92 4.56
C GLY A 52 7.68 -9.60 3.59
N HIS A 53 7.97 -8.88 2.50
CA HIS A 53 6.99 -8.42 1.53
C HIS A 53 5.98 -7.39 2.08
N ASP A 54 6.39 -6.61 3.09
CA ASP A 54 5.64 -5.45 3.57
C ASP A 54 6.08 -4.17 2.84
N PRO A 55 5.18 -3.45 2.15
CA PRO A 55 5.54 -2.29 1.33
C PRO A 55 5.96 -1.06 2.14
N MET A 56 5.38 -0.84 3.31
CA MET A 56 5.77 0.30 4.16
C MET A 56 7.18 0.11 4.72
N THR A 57 7.46 -1.07 5.26
CA THR A 57 8.78 -1.48 5.73
C THR A 57 9.79 -1.46 4.60
N THR A 58 9.39 -1.80 3.38
CA THR A 58 10.24 -1.65 2.19
C THR A 58 10.59 -0.19 1.95
N LEU A 59 9.62 0.73 1.94
CA LEU A 59 9.87 2.17 1.75
C LEU A 59 10.78 2.76 2.84
N HIS A 60 10.69 2.28 4.08
CA HIS A 60 11.59 2.70 5.16
C HIS A 60 13.02 2.20 5.00
N ASN A 61 13.21 1.05 4.33
CA ASN A 61 14.52 0.39 4.20
C ASN A 61 15.21 0.62 2.85
N VAL A 62 14.51 1.18 1.85
CA VAL A 62 15.11 1.51 0.55
C VAL A 62 16.06 2.69 0.70
N GLU A 63 17.23 2.59 0.07
CA GLU A 63 18.18 3.70 0.05
C GLU A 63 17.62 4.92 -0.70
N ARG A 64 17.83 6.11 -0.13
CA ARG A 64 17.36 7.36 -0.75
C ARG A 64 17.87 7.55 -2.18
N GLN A 65 19.11 7.14 -2.45
CA GLN A 65 19.68 7.25 -3.79
C GLN A 65 18.88 6.43 -4.82
N ARG A 66 18.45 5.21 -4.46
CA ARG A 66 17.63 4.35 -5.30
C ARG A 66 16.28 4.99 -5.63
N LEU A 67 15.64 5.64 -4.66
CA LEU A 67 14.40 6.41 -4.88
C LEU A 67 14.63 7.56 -5.86
N VAL A 68 15.73 8.31 -5.73
CA VAL A 68 16.06 9.42 -6.64
C VAL A 68 16.36 8.92 -8.06
N GLU A 69 17.05 7.79 -8.19
CA GLU A 69 17.31 7.15 -9.49
C GLU A 69 16.00 6.73 -10.18
N LEU A 70 15.14 6.01 -9.45
CA LEU A 70 13.86 5.55 -9.98
C LEU A 70 12.87 6.69 -10.25
N ALA A 71 12.95 7.78 -9.50
CA ALA A 71 12.16 8.99 -9.77
C ALA A 71 12.53 9.65 -11.11
N ARG A 72 13.71 9.35 -11.68
CA ARG A 72 14.12 9.79 -13.01
C ARG A 72 13.84 8.75 -14.10
N ASN A 73 13.49 7.53 -13.72
CA ASN A 73 13.09 6.48 -14.66
C ASN A 73 11.61 6.65 -15.04
N GLN A 74 11.36 7.19 -16.23
CA GLN A 74 10.01 7.47 -16.71
C GLN A 74 9.11 6.23 -16.78
N ALA A 75 9.66 5.05 -17.08
CA ALA A 75 8.88 3.81 -17.14
C ALA A 75 8.39 3.40 -15.76
N PHE A 76 9.26 3.48 -14.75
CA PHE A 76 8.89 3.18 -13.36
C PHE A 76 7.88 4.19 -12.80
N VAL A 77 8.10 5.49 -13.03
CA VAL A 77 7.16 6.55 -12.64
C VAL A 77 5.78 6.32 -13.26
N ALA A 78 5.72 6.00 -14.56
CA ALA A 78 4.47 5.70 -15.24
C ALA A 78 3.76 4.46 -14.64
N ALA A 79 4.52 3.44 -14.25
CA ALA A 79 3.97 2.25 -13.61
C ALA A 79 3.38 2.54 -12.22
N VAL A 80 4.04 3.38 -11.42
CA VAL A 80 3.52 3.85 -10.12
C VAL A 80 2.25 4.68 -10.29
N ASN A 81 2.22 5.59 -11.27
CA ASN A 81 1.04 6.40 -11.56
C ASN A 81 -0.13 5.53 -12.02
N GLY A 82 0.09 4.61 -12.95
CA GLY A 82 -0.96 3.71 -13.44
C GLY A 82 -1.52 2.81 -12.34
N ALA A 83 -0.68 2.32 -11.42
CA ALA A 83 -1.17 1.56 -10.26
C ALA A 83 -1.98 2.43 -9.28
N SER A 84 -1.59 3.69 -9.12
CA SER A 84 -2.31 4.65 -8.26
C SER A 84 -3.68 5.01 -8.86
N GLU A 85 -3.74 5.25 -10.17
CA GLU A 85 -5.00 5.48 -10.90
C GLU A 85 -5.92 4.25 -10.84
N ASP A 86 -5.37 3.05 -11.03
CA ASP A 86 -6.11 1.78 -10.89
C ASP A 86 -6.67 1.60 -9.47
N LEU A 87 -5.92 1.99 -8.43
CA LEU A 87 -6.41 1.99 -7.06
C LEU A 87 -7.57 2.98 -6.88
N VAL A 88 -7.44 4.21 -7.41
CA VAL A 88 -8.51 5.22 -7.34
C VAL A 88 -9.77 4.72 -8.05
N ALA A 89 -9.63 4.14 -9.25
CA ALA A 89 -10.73 3.56 -10.00
C ALA A 89 -11.40 2.41 -9.23
N TYR A 90 -10.60 1.52 -8.62
CA TYR A 90 -11.10 0.42 -7.81
C TYR A 90 -11.92 0.90 -6.60
N LEU A 91 -11.43 1.92 -5.88
CA LEU A 91 -12.12 2.47 -4.72
C LEU A 91 -13.37 3.29 -5.09
N SER A 92 -13.38 3.88 -6.28
CA SER A 92 -14.50 4.70 -6.79
C SER A 92 -15.58 3.86 -7.49
N GLY A 93 -15.24 2.65 -7.94
CA GLY A 93 -16.15 1.67 -8.53
C GLY A 93 -17.06 1.08 -7.45
N GLY A 94 -18.15 1.79 -7.15
CA GLY A 94 -19.07 1.48 -6.06
C GLY A 94 -19.48 0.01 -5.96
N TYR A 95 -19.61 -0.47 -4.72
CA TYR A 95 -20.12 -1.80 -4.42
C TYR A 95 -21.44 -2.04 -5.17
N PRO A 96 -21.59 -3.14 -5.94
CA PRO A 96 -22.89 -3.51 -6.52
C PRO A 96 -23.94 -3.83 -5.45
N TYR A 97 -23.50 -3.96 -4.19
CA TYR A 97 -24.34 -4.21 -3.03
C TYR A 97 -24.55 -2.96 -2.16
N SER A 98 -24.31 -1.75 -2.67
CA SER A 98 -24.84 -0.57 -1.99
C SER A 98 -26.36 -0.58 -2.20
N PRO A 99 -27.19 -0.81 -1.16
CA PRO A 99 -28.64 -0.78 -1.32
C PRO A 99 -29.02 0.66 -1.68
N GLN A 100 -29.15 0.91 -2.98
CA GLN A 100 -29.86 2.06 -3.49
C GLN A 100 -31.31 1.83 -3.08
N THR A 101 -31.72 2.45 -1.99
CA THR A 101 -33.08 2.39 -1.41
C THR A 101 -33.53 1.02 -0.86
N GLY A 102 -33.07 0.65 0.33
CA GLY A 102 -33.58 -0.50 1.09
C GLY A 102 -33.02 -0.53 2.53
N PRO A 103 -33.67 -1.23 3.48
CA PRO A 103 -33.20 -1.28 4.87
C PRO A 103 -31.75 -1.77 4.93
N THR A 104 -30.95 -1.14 5.80
CA THR A 104 -29.53 -1.41 5.99
C THR A 104 -29.26 -2.91 6.06
N VAL A 105 -28.58 -3.46 5.05
CA VAL A 105 -28.13 -4.84 5.11
C VAL A 105 -26.92 -4.89 6.02
N SER A 106 -27.09 -5.41 7.23
CA SER A 106 -25.98 -5.67 8.14
C SER A 106 -25.12 -6.79 7.56
N VAL A 107 -23.91 -6.46 7.10
CA VAL A 107 -22.90 -7.46 6.74
C VAL A 107 -22.21 -7.90 8.03
N ALA A 108 -22.55 -9.08 8.52
CA ALA A 108 -21.77 -9.74 9.56
C ALA A 108 -20.64 -10.53 8.90
N TYR A 109 -19.40 -10.12 9.13
CA TYR A 109 -18.21 -10.90 8.75
C TYR A 109 -17.93 -11.90 9.88
N PHE A 110 -18.06 -13.19 9.59
CA PHE A 110 -17.74 -14.26 10.54
C PHE A 110 -16.40 -14.89 10.15
N SER A 111 -15.37 -14.67 10.97
CA SER A 111 -14.11 -15.42 10.92
C SER A 111 -14.21 -16.61 11.89
N PRO A 112 -14.10 -17.87 11.43
CA PRO A 112 -14.19 -19.04 12.32
C PRO A 112 -12.92 -19.34 13.15
N GLU A 113 -11.93 -18.47 13.20
CA GLU A 113 -10.65 -18.79 13.86
C GLU A 113 -10.49 -18.11 15.22
N PHE A 114 -11.04 -18.69 16.29
CA PHE A 114 -10.44 -18.67 17.64
C PHE A 114 -11.07 -19.77 18.50
N GLY A 115 -10.68 -21.02 18.24
CA GLY A 115 -10.75 -22.06 19.26
C GLY A 115 -9.64 -21.83 20.27
N VAL A 116 -9.93 -21.12 21.36
CA VAL A 116 -9.03 -21.01 22.51
C VAL A 116 -9.03 -22.37 23.22
N THR A 117 -7.84 -22.89 23.55
CA THR A 117 -7.66 -24.15 24.30
C THR A 117 -7.40 -23.88 25.77
#